data_AF-A0A8H3LZ16-F1
#
_entry.id   AF-A0A8H3LZ16-F1
#
_cell.length_a   1.000
_cell.length_b   1.000
_cell.length_c   1.000
_cell.angle_alpha   90.00
_cell.angle_beta   90.00
_cell.angle_gamma   90.00
#
_symmetry.space_group_name_H-M   'P 1'
#
loop_
_entity.id
_entity.type
_entity.pdbx_description
1 polymer ?
#
loop_
_entity_poly.entity_id
_entity_poly.type
_entity_poly.pdbx_seq_one_letter_code
_entity_poly.pdbx_strand_id
1 'polypeptide(L)'
;MNTFYGEAGNSKSFIFLRELAGGTTSAGKYNFSLVAEFVTKKGFGIKYGDTDSLYLTCPEKYYEKCDGVFSRKELSKEAYWTEMVEITMNVMKSLRDQVNAYFRIKSGTSCLKMTYEEVLFPIYFAGKKKYFSVPKITN
;
A
#
# COMPACT_ATOMS: atom_id res chain seq x y z
N MET A 1 10.28 -12.09 -15.26
CA MET A 1 11.03 -12.33 -14.00
C MET A 1 10.29 -13.33 -13.10
N ASN A 2 8.99 -13.14 -12.81
CA ASN A 2 8.20 -14.00 -11.91
C ASN A 2 8.14 -15.49 -12.30
N THR A 3 8.27 -15.83 -13.58
CA THR A 3 8.29 -17.21 -14.07
C THR A 3 9.41 -18.03 -13.45
N PHE A 4 10.59 -17.45 -13.19
CA PHE A 4 11.73 -18.18 -12.64
C PHE A 4 11.43 -18.75 -11.26
N TYR A 5 10.80 -17.93 -10.41
CA TYR A 5 10.32 -18.35 -9.09
C TYR A 5 9.22 -19.42 -9.20
N GLY A 6 8.30 -19.29 -10.17
CA GLY A 6 7.26 -20.28 -10.42
C GLY A 6 7.81 -21.64 -10.87
N GLU A 7 8.80 -21.63 -11.78
CA GLU A 7 9.45 -22.85 -12.28
C GLU A 7 10.26 -23.57 -11.21
N ALA A 8 10.86 -22.85 -10.25
CA ALA A 8 11.47 -23.48 -9.09
C ALA A 8 10.48 -24.31 -8.25
N GLY A 9 9.18 -23.97 -8.29
CA GLY A 9 8.11 -24.75 -7.67
C GLY A 9 7.51 -25.86 -8.55
N ASN A 10 7.86 -25.93 -9.83
CA ASN A 10 7.34 -26.90 -10.79
C ASN A 10 8.16 -28.19 -10.75
N SER A 11 7.57 -29.29 -10.29
CA SER A 11 8.25 -30.58 -10.11
C SER A 11 8.77 -31.22 -11.41
N LYS A 12 8.40 -30.70 -12.58
CA LYS A 12 8.88 -31.16 -13.90
C LYS A 12 10.01 -30.30 -14.45
N SER A 13 10.34 -29.18 -13.80
CA SER A 13 11.34 -28.24 -14.28
C SER A 13 12.76 -28.72 -13.95
N PHE A 14 13.71 -28.41 -14.83
CA PHE A 14 15.13 -28.71 -14.59
C PHE A 14 15.70 -27.95 -13.38
N ILE A 15 15.09 -26.81 -13.03
CA ILE A 15 15.49 -25.96 -11.90
C ILE A 15 14.58 -26.13 -10.68
N PHE A 16 13.89 -27.27 -10.56
CA PHE A 16 12.98 -27.54 -9.45
C PHE A 16 13.72 -27.53 -8.09
N LEU A 17 13.32 -26.61 -7.23
CA LEU A 17 13.80 -26.45 -5.87
C LEU A 17 12.67 -25.87 -4.99
N ARG A 18 11.86 -26.76 -4.43
CA ARG A 18 10.64 -26.39 -3.69
C ARG A 18 10.93 -25.51 -2.47
N GLU A 19 12.07 -25.73 -1.83
CA GLU A 19 12.53 -24.98 -0.66
C GLU A 19 12.82 -23.52 -1.02
N LEU A 20 13.39 -23.26 -2.21
CA LEU A 20 13.60 -21.91 -2.72
C LEU A 20 12.26 -21.23 -3.00
N ALA A 21 11.31 -21.98 -3.59
CA ALA A 21 9.97 -21.48 -3.81
C ALA A 21 9.26 -21.11 -2.48
N GLY A 22 9.27 -22.04 -1.52
CA GLY A 22 8.71 -21.82 -0.18
C GLY A 22 9.40 -20.68 0.58
N GLY A 23 10.73 -20.59 0.48
CA GLY A 23 11.54 -19.56 1.10
C GLY A 23 11.21 -18.16 0.59
N THR A 24 11.07 -17.98 -0.72
CA THR A 24 10.72 -16.67 -1.29
C THR A 24 9.31 -16.24 -0.89
N THR A 25 8.32 -17.14 -0.89
CA THR A 25 6.95 -16.84 -0.40
C THR A 25 6.98 -16.43 1.08
N SER A 26 7.72 -17.16 1.89
CA SER A 26 7.79 -16.91 3.34
C SER A 26 8.47 -15.57 3.63
N ALA A 27 9.58 -15.28 2.92
CA ALA A 27 10.26 -13.99 3.01
C ALA A 27 9.36 -12.82 2.55
N GLY A 28 8.58 -13.01 1.48
CA GLY A 28 7.59 -12.04 1.02
C GLY A 28 6.56 -11.71 2.10
N LYS A 29 5.93 -12.74 2.70
CA LYS A 29 4.95 -12.58 3.79
C LYS A 29 5.56 -11.91 5.02
N TYR A 30 6.80 -12.24 5.37
CA TYR A 30 7.52 -11.62 6.48
C TYR A 30 7.72 -10.12 6.24
N ASN A 31 8.26 -9.74 5.08
CA ASN A 31 8.47 -8.34 4.72
C ASN A 31 7.15 -7.56 4.64
N PHE A 32 6.10 -8.18 4.10
CA PHE A 32 4.76 -7.60 4.08
C PHE A 32 4.24 -7.30 5.49
N SER A 33 4.39 -8.25 6.41
CA SER A 33 3.97 -8.11 7.81
C SER A 33 4.75 -6.99 8.52
N LEU A 34 6.06 -6.86 8.24
CA LEU A 34 6.88 -5.75 8.76
C LEU A 34 6.36 -4.38 8.34
N VAL A 35 5.93 -4.22 7.08
CA VAL A 35 5.35 -2.95 6.60
C VAL A 35 4.01 -2.70 7.26
N ALA A 36 3.15 -3.70 7.31
CA ALA A 36 1.84 -3.60 7.96
C ALA A 36 1.98 -3.11 9.41
N GLU A 37 2.88 -3.71 10.19
CA GLU A 37 3.15 -3.26 11.55
C GLU A 37 3.68 -1.83 11.62
N PHE A 38 4.61 -1.47 10.72
CA PHE A 38 5.20 -0.14 10.69
C PHE A 38 4.16 0.95 10.41
N VAL A 39 3.28 0.74 9.44
CA VAL A 39 2.23 1.72 9.09
C VAL A 39 1.16 1.81 10.17
N THR A 40 0.77 0.68 10.78
CA THR A 40 -0.18 0.66 11.89
C THR A 40 0.39 1.38 13.12
N LYS A 41 1.67 1.20 13.46
CA LYS A 41 2.33 1.93 14.55
C LYS A 41 2.37 3.45 14.32
N LYS A 42 2.33 3.91 13.06
CA LYS A 42 2.21 5.34 12.70
C LYS A 42 0.76 5.86 12.73
N GLY A 43 -0.21 4.99 13.00
CA GLY A 43 -1.63 5.31 13.09
C GLY A 43 -2.41 5.12 11.79
N PHE A 44 -1.78 4.65 10.71
CA PHE A 44 -2.49 4.38 9.45
C PHE A 44 -3.34 3.12 9.63
N GLY A 45 -4.58 3.18 9.15
CA GLY A 45 -5.44 2.00 9.08
C GLY A 45 -5.09 1.15 7.86
N ILE A 46 -5.27 -0.16 7.98
CA ILE A 46 -5.13 -1.09 6.85
C ILE A 46 -6.53 -1.53 6.46
N LYS A 47 -6.97 -1.11 5.27
CA LYS A 47 -8.30 -1.46 4.74
C LYS A 47 -8.29 -2.82 4.07
N TYR A 48 -7.25 -3.08 3.28
CA TYR A 48 -7.08 -4.30 2.53
C TYR A 48 -5.59 -4.53 2.25
N GLY A 49 -5.22 -5.77 1.96
CA GLY A 49 -3.89 -6.13 1.49
C GLY A 49 -3.95 -7.38 0.62
N ASP A 50 -3.13 -7.40 -0.42
CA ASP A 50 -2.82 -8.60 -1.21
C ASP A 50 -1.30 -8.84 -1.14
N THR A 51 -0.86 -9.97 -1.68
CA THR A 51 0.50 -10.51 -1.75
C THR A 51 1.63 -9.49 -1.62
N ASP A 52 1.57 -8.40 -2.37
CA ASP A 52 2.60 -7.34 -2.47
C ASP A 52 2.04 -5.91 -2.35
N SER A 53 0.77 -5.74 -1.98
CA SER A 53 0.10 -4.43 -1.91
C SER A 53 -0.70 -4.20 -0.63
N LEU A 54 -0.69 -2.96 -0.16
CA LEU A 54 -1.44 -2.53 1.03
C LEU A 54 -2.32 -1.32 0.67
N TYR A 55 -3.61 -1.45 0.93
CA TYR A 55 -4.56 -0.35 0.83
C TYR A 55 -4.75 0.26 2.21
N LEU A 56 -4.25 1.48 2.35
CA LEU A 56 -4.19 2.18 3.64
C LEU A 56 -5.25 3.27 3.73
N THR A 57 -5.69 3.54 4.96
CA THR A 57 -6.49 4.73 5.28
C THR A 57 -5.65 5.70 6.08
N CYS A 58 -5.72 6.98 5.71
CA CYS A 58 -5.01 8.05 6.40
C CYS A 58 -5.62 8.29 7.80
N PRO A 59 -4.81 8.59 8.83
CA PRO A 59 -5.33 9.03 10.12
C PRO A 59 -6.11 10.35 10.00
N GLU A 60 -7.16 10.50 10.81
CA GLU A 60 -8.05 11.68 10.78
C GLU A 60 -7.32 13.02 11.01
N LYS A 61 -6.21 13.00 11.78
CA LYS A 61 -5.38 14.19 12.06
C LYS A 61 -4.94 14.97 10.81
N TYR A 62 -4.81 14.29 9.67
CA TYR A 62 -4.40 14.94 8.42
C TYR A 62 -5.53 15.74 7.77
N TYR A 63 -6.79 15.44 8.11
CA TYR A 63 -7.97 16.06 7.54
C TYR A 63 -8.58 17.15 8.42
N GLU A 64 -8.16 17.29 9.69
CA GLU A 64 -8.72 18.26 10.66
C GLU A 64 -8.96 19.67 10.10
N LYS A 65 -8.02 20.21 9.33
CA LYS A 65 -8.16 21.53 8.70
C LYS A 65 -9.25 21.53 7.62
N CYS A 66 -9.24 20.54 6.74
CA CYS A 66 -10.20 20.36 5.66
C CYS A 66 -11.61 20.15 6.21
N ASP A 67 -11.74 19.26 7.21
CA ASP A 67 -12.97 18.95 7.92
C ASP A 67 -13.53 20.19 8.62
N GLY A 68 -12.66 21.00 9.24
CA GLY A 68 -13.03 22.25 9.87
C GLY A 68 -13.64 23.26 8.89
N VAL A 69 -13.03 23.46 7.71
CA VAL A 69 -13.56 24.36 6.67
C VAL A 69 -14.89 23.83 6.11
N PHE A 70 -15.00 22.53 5.86
CA PHE A 70 -16.23 21.91 5.37
C PHE A 70 -17.38 22.01 6.39
N SER A 71 -17.09 21.80 7.69
CA SER A 71 -18.08 21.91 8.76
C SER A 71 -18.69 23.32 8.90
N ARG A 72 -17.92 24.37 8.57
CA ARG A 72 -18.39 25.77 8.49
C ARG A 72 -19.17 26.09 7.22
N LYS A 73 -19.38 25.11 6.32
CA LYS A 73 -20.03 25.26 5.01
C LYS A 73 -19.32 26.25 4.07
N GLU A 74 -18.02 26.42 4.26
CA GLU A 74 -17.16 27.28 3.44
C GLU A 74 -16.65 26.58 2.17
N LEU A 75 -16.83 25.26 2.07
CA LEU A 75 -16.43 24.42 0.94
C LEU A 75 -17.62 23.68 0.34
N SER A 76 -17.62 23.55 -0.99
CA SER A 76 -18.49 22.59 -1.66
C SER A 76 -18.05 21.15 -1.35
N LYS A 77 -18.98 20.20 -1.47
CA LYS A 77 -18.70 18.77 -1.23
C LYS A 77 -17.62 18.21 -2.18
N GLU A 78 -17.64 18.65 -3.43
CA GLU A 78 -16.65 18.26 -4.44
C GLU A 78 -15.26 18.83 -4.13
N ALA A 79 -15.19 20.11 -3.72
CA ALA A 79 -13.93 20.74 -3.33
C ALA A 79 -13.33 20.06 -2.09
N TYR A 80 -14.16 19.74 -1.10
CA TYR A 80 -13.76 18.99 0.09
C TYR A 80 -13.16 17.62 -0.25
N TRP A 81 -13.83 16.82 -1.09
CA TRP A 81 -13.30 15.53 -1.52
C TRP A 81 -12.02 15.65 -2.34
N THR A 82 -11.92 16.67 -3.18
CA THR A 82 -10.72 16.94 -3.97
C THR A 82 -9.52 17.22 -3.05
N GLU A 83 -9.72 18.07 -2.04
CA GLU A 83 -8.69 18.42 -1.05
C GLU A 83 -8.31 17.20 -0.19
N MET A 84 -9.27 16.39 0.25
CA MET A 84 -8.99 15.15 0.97
C MET A 84 -8.09 14.20 0.17
N VAL A 85 -8.39 14.01 -1.12
CA VAL A 85 -7.58 13.14 -1.99
C VAL A 85 -6.18 13.70 -2.13
N GLU A 86 -6.02 15.00 -2.34
CA GLU A 86 -4.70 15.65 -2.47
C GLU A 86 -3.85 15.55 -1.21
N ILE A 87 -4.46 15.79 -0.04
CA ILE A 87 -3.82 15.55 1.27
C ILE A 87 -3.33 14.10 1.34
N THR A 88 -4.18 13.15 0.99
CA THR A 88 -3.87 11.72 1.04
C THR A 88 -2.69 11.38 0.12
N MET A 89 -2.69 11.86 -1.12
CA MET A 89 -1.60 11.63 -2.07
C MET A 89 -0.25 12.11 -1.53
N ASN A 90 -0.21 13.29 -0.92
CA ASN A 90 1.01 13.85 -0.36
C ASN A 90 1.50 13.06 0.87
N VAL A 91 0.58 12.68 1.76
CA VAL A 91 0.90 11.85 2.93
C VAL A 91 1.43 10.48 2.50
N MET A 92 0.81 9.84 1.49
CA MET A 92 1.22 8.53 1.01
C MET A 92 2.59 8.55 0.33
N LYS A 93 2.93 9.62 -0.42
CA LYS A 93 4.28 9.82 -0.97
C LYS A 93 5.33 9.90 0.15
N SER A 94 5.06 10.66 1.21
CA SER A 94 5.96 10.74 2.37
C SER A 94 6.06 9.40 3.11
N LEU A 95 4.94 8.68 3.27
CA LEU A 95 4.91 7.38 3.93
C LEU A 95 5.74 6.35 3.15
N ARG A 96 5.64 6.32 1.82
CA ARG A 96 6.46 5.46 0.95
C ARG A 96 7.94 5.62 1.25
N ASP A 97 8.43 6.85 1.37
CA ASP A 97 9.85 7.12 1.63
C ASP A 97 10.28 6.64 3.01
N GLN A 98 9.40 6.81 4.01
CA GLN A 98 9.63 6.30 5.36
C GLN A 98 9.66 4.77 5.42
N VAL A 99 8.74 4.10 4.70
CA VAL A 99 8.71 2.64 4.59
C VAL A 99 9.97 2.11 3.90
N ASN A 100 10.39 2.74 2.80
CA ASN A 100 11.60 2.35 2.08
C ASN A 100 12.87 2.57 2.90
N ALA A 101 12.95 3.64 3.69
CA ALA A 101 14.03 3.85 4.66
C ALA A 101 14.04 2.75 5.74
N TYR A 102 12.87 2.41 6.28
CA TYR A 102 12.73 1.33 7.25
C TYR A 102 13.16 -0.02 6.68
N PHE A 103 12.75 -0.34 5.45
CA PHE A 103 13.18 -1.55 4.77
C PHE A 103 14.68 -1.63 4.58
N ARG A 104 15.32 -0.53 4.14
CA ARG A 104 16.77 -0.48 3.97
C ARG A 104 17.51 -0.80 5.28
N ILE A 105 17.00 -0.31 6.40
CA ILE A 105 17.58 -0.59 7.73
C ILE A 105 17.40 -2.07 8.11
N LYS A 106 16.24 -2.67 7.80
CA LYS A 106 15.93 -4.06 8.17
C LYS A 106 16.58 -5.11 7.27
N SER A 107 16.65 -4.87 5.97
CA SER A 107 17.19 -5.83 4.99
C SER A 107 18.68 -5.63 4.72
N GLY A 108 19.25 -4.49 5.10
CA GLY A 108 20.62 -4.10 4.75
C GLY A 108 20.82 -3.74 3.28
N THR A 109 19.77 -3.79 2.45
CA THR A 109 19.84 -3.55 1.01
C THR A 109 18.72 -2.64 0.53
N SER A 110 18.85 -2.10 -0.68
CA SER A 110 17.82 -1.29 -1.34
C SER A 110 17.11 -2.02 -2.49
N CYS A 111 17.27 -3.35 -2.58
CA CYS A 111 16.70 -4.16 -3.65
C CYS A 111 15.17 -4.28 -3.55
N LEU A 112 14.62 -4.28 -2.33
CA LEU A 112 13.18 -4.28 -2.07
C LEU A 112 12.70 -2.87 -1.76
N LYS A 113 11.68 -2.40 -2.50
CA LYS A 113 11.05 -1.09 -2.30
C LYS A 113 9.55 -1.18 -2.50
N MET A 114 8.81 -0.45 -1.68
CA MET A 114 7.40 -0.16 -1.90
C MET A 114 7.26 1.06 -2.81
N THR A 115 6.34 0.98 -3.76
CA THR A 115 5.98 2.07 -4.64
C THR A 115 4.61 2.59 -4.23
N TYR A 116 4.41 3.91 -4.31
CA TYR A 116 3.08 4.49 -4.23
C TYR A 116 2.41 4.36 -5.60
N GLU A 117 1.23 3.75 -5.64
CA GLU A 117 0.48 3.52 -6.88
C GLU A 117 -0.57 4.63 -7.07
N GLU A 118 -1.62 4.63 -6.25
CA GLU A 118 -2.73 5.58 -6.40
C GLU A 118 -3.53 5.79 -5.10
N VAL A 119 -4.41 6.80 -5.12
CA VAL A 119 -5.47 7.01 -4.12
C VAL A 119 -6.80 6.73 -4.81
N LEU A 120 -7.58 5.84 -4.20
CA LEU A 120 -8.86 5.40 -4.72
C LEU A 120 -10.01 6.07 -3.96
N PHE A 121 -10.79 6.89 -4.65
CA PHE A 121 -11.95 7.54 -4.08
C PHE A 121 -13.01 7.86 -5.16
N PRO A 122 -14.27 7.42 -4.99
CA PRO A 122 -14.74 6.47 -4.00
C PRO A 122 -14.23 5.05 -4.29
N ILE A 123 -14.22 4.19 -3.27
CA ILE A 123 -13.85 2.77 -3.38
C ILE A 123 -14.86 1.87 -2.68
N TYR A 124 -15.15 0.73 -3.29
CA TYR A 124 -15.96 -0.33 -2.70
C TYR A 124 -15.21 -1.66 -2.71
N PHE A 125 -15.14 -2.31 -1.55
CA PHE A 125 -14.58 -3.65 -1.40
C PHE A 125 -15.71 -4.66 -1.24
N ALA A 126 -15.88 -5.55 -2.21
CA ALA A 126 -16.89 -6.62 -2.19
C ALA A 126 -16.34 -7.93 -1.58
N GLY A 127 -15.02 -8.09 -1.52
CA GLY A 127 -14.36 -9.26 -0.94
C GLY A 127 -12.88 -9.32 -1.28
N LYS A 128 -12.22 -10.43 -0.91
CA LYS A 128 -10.82 -10.67 -1.27
C LYS A 128 -10.65 -10.64 -2.78
N LYS A 129 -9.71 -9.81 -3.26
CA LYS A 129 -9.42 -9.56 -4.68
C LYS A 129 -10.64 -9.08 -5.49
N LYS A 130 -11.65 -8.51 -4.83
CA LYS A 130 -12.87 -8.00 -5.47
C LYS A 130 -13.18 -6.61 -4.94
N TYR A 131 -12.78 -5.59 -5.71
CA TYR A 131 -13.03 -4.19 -5.40
C TYR A 131 -13.12 -3.39 -6.70
N PHE A 132 -13.78 -2.24 -6.64
CA PHE A 132 -13.85 -1.28 -7.73
C PHE A 132 -13.80 0.14 -7.18
N SER A 133 -13.23 1.04 -7.99
CA SER A 133 -13.00 2.42 -7.62
C SER A 133 -12.89 3.28 -8.86
N VAL A 134 -13.05 4.59 -8.67
CA VAL A 134 -12.66 5.58 -9.68
C VAL A 134 -11.25 6.03 -9.33
N PRO A 135 -10.23 5.74 -10.15
CA PRO A 135 -8.88 6.22 -9.90
C PRO A 135 -8.79 7.71 -10.23
N LYS A 136 -8.18 8.51 -9.35
CA LYS A 136 -7.82 9.88 -9.69
C LYS A 136 -6.54 9.84 -10.51
N ILE A 137 -6.66 10.02 -11.83
CA ILE A 137 -5.51 10.15 -12.73
C ILE A 137 -4.88 11.53 -12.47
N THR A 138 -3.70 11.54 -11.86
CA THR A 138 -2.82 12.72 -11.91
C THR A 138 -2.26 12.84 -13.32
N ASN A 139 -2.65 13.88 -14.05
CA ASN A 139 -1.91 14.35 -15.23
C ASN A 139 -0.54 14.91 -14.81
#